data_AF-A0A0S4KVL7-F1
#
_entry.id   AF-A0A0S4KVL7-F1
#
_cell.length_a   1.000
_cell.length_b   1.000
_cell.length_c   1.000
_cell.angle_alpha   90.00
_cell.angle_beta   90.00
_cell.angle_gamma   90.00
#
_symmetry.space_group_name_H-M   'P 1'
#
loop_
_entity.id
_entity.type
_entity.pdbx_description
1 polymer ?
#
loop_
_entity_poly.entity_id
_entity_poly.type
_entity_poly.pdbx_seq_one_letter_code
_entity_poly.pdbx_strand_id
1 'polypeptide(L)'
;MPTFTQEAIATKKKKKIELVGVDLYIITDKGVPQFTDGEFGPFKCEFISNRGTKVWPGFVSPDLLMVNWYRCRFMATKPIKDHEVADFLVQLGKKWEWSAAQKLWNYDGEAGYSKAY
;
A
#
# COMPACT_ATOMS: atom_id res chain seq x y z
N MET A 1 21.96 5.16 -22.20
CA MET A 1 21.50 5.44 -20.83
C MET A 1 21.72 6.93 -20.58
N PRO A 2 20.73 7.69 -20.10
CA PRO A 2 21.00 9.07 -19.74
C PRO A 2 21.85 9.05 -18.46
N THR A 3 23.13 9.41 -18.60
CA THR A 3 24.06 9.59 -17.48
C THR A 3 23.91 11.03 -17.00
N PHE A 4 23.38 11.23 -15.79
CA PHE A 4 23.37 12.55 -15.19
C PHE A 4 24.81 13.06 -15.02
N THR A 5 25.06 14.33 -15.32
CA THR A 5 26.38 14.96 -15.10
C THR A 5 26.67 15.04 -13.59
N GLN A 6 27.96 15.02 -13.21
CA GLN A 6 28.34 15.11 -11.79
C GLN A 6 27.81 16.41 -11.13
N GLU A 7 27.69 17.49 -11.89
CA GLU A 7 27.12 18.77 -11.45
C GLU A 7 25.62 18.66 -11.10
N ALA A 8 24.86 17.88 -11.87
CA ALA A 8 23.44 17.61 -11.61
C ALA A 8 23.22 16.70 -10.39
N ILE A 9 24.20 15.85 -10.07
CA ILE A 9 24.20 15.03 -8.84
C ILE A 9 24.51 15.93 -7.63
N ALA A 10 25.47 16.85 -7.75
CA ALA A 10 25.93 17.70 -6.65
C ALA A 10 24.92 18.78 -6.22
N THR A 11 24.06 19.27 -7.13
CA THR A 11 23.02 20.26 -6.82
C THR A 11 21.73 19.67 -6.26
N LYS A 12 21.58 18.35 -6.26
CA LYS A 12 20.34 17.70 -5.83
C LYS A 12 20.27 17.66 -4.30
N LYS A 13 19.46 18.54 -3.71
CA LYS A 13 19.11 18.49 -2.28
C LYS A 13 18.68 17.06 -1.93
N LYS A 14 19.36 16.43 -0.96
CA LYS A 14 18.95 15.11 -0.45
C LYS A 14 17.57 15.25 0.18
N LYS A 15 16.54 14.78 -0.53
CA LYS A 15 15.19 14.65 0.02
C LYS A 15 15.16 13.53 1.04
N LYS A 16 14.42 13.70 2.12
CA LYS A 16 14.12 12.63 3.07
C LYS A 16 13.07 11.73 2.42
N ILE A 17 13.43 10.49 2.12
CA ILE A 17 12.55 9.51 1.48
C ILE A 17 12.27 8.40 2.49
N GLU A 18 11.00 8.16 2.79
CA GLU A 18 10.58 7.22 3.82
C GLU A 18 9.58 6.22 3.25
N LEU A 19 9.85 4.93 3.44
CA LEU A 19 8.90 3.86 3.14
C LEU A 19 7.90 3.77 4.29
N VAL A 20 6.62 3.99 3.99
CA VAL A 20 5.56 4.15 5.01
C VAL A 20 4.43 3.14 4.90
N GLY A 21 4.44 2.29 3.88
CA GLY A 21 3.40 1.28 3.71
C GLY A 21 3.41 0.60 2.36
N VAL A 22 2.33 -0.13 2.08
CA VAL A 22 2.10 -0.84 0.84
C VAL A 22 0.61 -0.86 0.50
N ASP A 23 0.29 -0.54 -0.75
CA ASP A 23 -1.01 -0.84 -1.34
C ASP A 23 -0.95 -2.23 -1.95
N LEU A 24 -1.86 -3.09 -1.54
CA LEU A 24 -1.91 -4.47 -1.99
C LEU A 24 -3.21 -4.74 -2.72
N TYR A 25 -3.11 -5.45 -3.84
CA TYR A 25 -4.23 -5.76 -4.70
C TYR A 25 -4.62 -7.23 -4.58
N ILE A 26 -5.67 -7.51 -3.81
CA ILE A 26 -6.15 -8.86 -3.50
C ILE A 26 -7.27 -9.25 -4.45
N ILE A 27 -7.25 -10.51 -4.88
CA ILE A 27 -8.31 -11.13 -5.70
C ILE A 27 -9.12 -12.07 -4.79
N THR A 28 -10.42 -11.82 -4.65
CA THR A 28 -11.31 -12.71 -3.90
C THR A 28 -12.79 -12.49 -4.21
N ASP A 29 -13.54 -13.59 -4.34
CA ASP A 29 -15.00 -13.58 -4.47
C ASP A 29 -15.73 -13.68 -3.11
N LYS A 30 -14.98 -13.71 -2.00
CA LYS A 30 -15.53 -13.87 -0.63
C LYS A 30 -16.03 -12.56 0.00
N GLY A 31 -16.10 -11.48 -0.78
CA GLY A 31 -16.42 -10.13 -0.31
C GLY A 31 -15.20 -9.33 0.15
N VAL A 32 -15.44 -8.24 0.90
CA VAL A 32 -14.38 -7.32 1.36
C VAL A 32 -13.40 -8.06 2.29
N PRO A 33 -12.09 -8.11 1.98
CA PRO A 33 -11.09 -8.73 2.85
C PRO A 33 -11.12 -8.19 4.27
N GLN A 34 -10.84 -9.04 5.24
CA GLN A 34 -10.74 -8.66 6.66
C GLN A 34 -9.34 -9.00 7.16
N PHE A 35 -8.77 -8.11 7.97
CA PHE A 35 -7.43 -8.25 8.52
C PHE A 35 -7.46 -8.00 10.02
N THR A 36 -6.73 -8.81 10.77
CA THR A 36 -6.59 -8.61 12.21
C THR A 36 -5.38 -7.72 12.49
N ASP A 37 -5.51 -6.77 13.43
CA ASP A 37 -4.37 -5.94 13.83
C ASP A 37 -3.22 -6.83 14.35
N GLY A 38 -1.99 -6.56 13.86
CA GLY A 38 -0.80 -7.33 14.22
C GLY A 38 -0.59 -8.62 13.41
N GLU A 39 -1.54 -9.02 12.56
CA GLU A 39 -1.43 -10.21 11.71
C GLU A 39 -0.21 -10.17 10.77
N PHE A 40 0.14 -8.97 10.30
CA PHE A 40 1.24 -8.76 9.36
C PHE A 40 2.34 -7.86 9.94
N GLY A 41 2.72 -8.09 11.20
CA GLY A 41 3.82 -7.36 11.85
C GLY A 41 3.51 -5.86 11.97
N PRO A 42 4.39 -4.96 11.48
CA PRO A 42 4.18 -3.52 11.64
C PRO A 42 3.10 -2.95 10.71
N PHE A 43 2.54 -3.75 9.80
CA PHE A 43 1.57 -3.30 8.80
C PHE A 43 0.14 -3.40 9.32
N LYS A 44 -0.57 -2.27 9.33
CA LYS A 44 -1.98 -2.18 9.68
C LYS A 44 -2.81 -1.76 8.48
N CYS A 45 -3.93 -2.44 8.24
CA CYS A 45 -4.85 -2.03 7.18
C CYS A 45 -5.55 -0.72 7.58
N GLU A 46 -5.33 0.33 6.79
CA GLU A 46 -5.94 1.64 7.01
C GLU A 46 -7.31 1.72 6.35
N PHE A 47 -7.42 1.23 5.12
CA PHE A 47 -8.68 1.18 4.39
C PHE A 47 -8.62 0.15 3.24
N ILE A 48 -9.79 -0.20 2.72
CA ILE A 48 -9.95 -1.03 1.52
C ILE A 48 -10.82 -0.29 0.52
N SER A 49 -10.42 -0.30 -0.75
CA SER A 49 -11.21 0.24 -1.85
C SER A 49 -11.47 -0.78 -2.95
N ASN A 50 -12.57 -0.58 -3.67
CA ASN A 50 -12.95 -1.34 -4.85
C ASN A 50 -13.18 -0.36 -6.01
N ARG A 51 -12.45 -0.52 -7.12
CA ARG A 51 -12.48 0.42 -8.26
C ARG A 51 -12.31 1.91 -7.89
N GLY A 52 -11.52 2.17 -6.84
CA GLY A 52 -11.23 3.52 -6.36
C GLY A 52 -12.15 4.03 -5.25
N THR A 53 -13.32 3.41 -5.05
CA THR A 53 -14.28 3.76 -3.99
C THR A 53 -13.92 3.06 -2.70
N LYS A 54 -13.82 3.79 -1.59
CA LYS A 54 -13.64 3.19 -0.26
C LYS A 54 -14.83 2.30 0.11
N VAL A 55 -14.54 1.04 0.45
CA VAL A 55 -15.54 0.04 0.89
C VAL A 55 -15.31 -0.42 2.33
N TRP A 56 -14.19 -0.06 2.95
CA TRP A 56 -13.96 -0.23 4.38
C TRP A 56 -12.90 0.78 4.86
N PRO A 57 -13.00 1.30 6.10
CA PRO A 57 -14.11 1.13 7.04
C PRO A 57 -15.33 1.99 6.66
N GLY A 58 -16.51 1.60 7.15
CA GLY A 58 -17.75 2.35 7.00
C GLY A 58 -18.83 1.59 6.24
N PHE A 59 -19.87 2.33 5.85
CA PHE A 59 -21.00 1.79 5.10
C PHE A 59 -20.67 1.67 3.61
N VAL A 60 -21.03 0.53 3.03
CA VAL A 60 -21.01 0.29 1.59
C VAL A 60 -22.46 0.21 1.14
N SER A 61 -22.82 1.02 0.14
CA SER A 61 -24.16 0.93 -0.44
C SER A 61 -24.38 -0.48 -1.01
N PRO A 62 -25.53 -1.14 -0.74
CA PRO A 62 -25.89 -2.41 -1.37
C PRO A 62 -25.91 -2.33 -2.90
N ASP A 63 -26.13 -1.14 -3.45
CA ASP A 63 -26.18 -0.91 -4.91
C ASP A 63 -24.80 -0.73 -5.54
N LEU A 64 -23.72 -0.69 -4.75
CA LEU A 64 -22.37 -0.53 -5.28
C LEU A 64 -21.95 -1.81 -6.02
N LEU A 65 -21.75 -1.69 -7.34
CA LEU A 65 -21.19 -2.77 -8.14
C LEU A 65 -19.71 -2.95 -7.84
N MET A 66 -19.40 -4.06 -7.16
CA MET A 66 -18.05 -4.43 -6.77
C MET A 66 -17.51 -5.51 -7.69
N VAL A 67 -16.20 -5.44 -7.97
CA VAL A 67 -15.47 -6.54 -8.62
C VAL A 67 -14.69 -7.32 -7.57
N ASN A 68 -14.17 -8.49 -7.93
CA ASN A 68 -13.39 -9.32 -7.01
C ASN A 68 -11.94 -8.84 -6.80
N TRP A 69 -11.64 -7.58 -7.14
CA TRP A 69 -10.31 -6.99 -7.08
C TRP A 69 -10.29 -5.78 -6.14
N TYR A 70 -9.59 -5.93 -5.02
CA TYR A 70 -9.59 -5.00 -3.90
C TYR A 70 -8.22 -4.40 -3.69
N ARG A 71 -8.17 -3.09 -3.50
CA ARG A 71 -6.95 -2.41 -3.07
C ARG A 71 -7.01 -2.18 -1.57
N CYS A 72 -6.19 -2.92 -0.83
CA CYS A 72 -6.03 -2.84 0.61
C CYS A 72 -4.80 -1.98 0.92
N ARG A 73 -4.99 -0.83 1.58
CA ARG A 73 -3.87 0.01 2.02
C ARG A 73 -3.38 -0.45 3.38
N PHE A 74 -2.12 -0.83 3.46
CA PHE A 74 -1.43 -1.13 4.70
C PHE A 74 -0.42 -0.03 5.03
N MET A 75 -0.62 0.61 6.17
CA MET A 75 0.30 1.62 6.71
C MET A 75 1.21 0.98 7.75
N ALA A 76 2.49 1.33 7.71
CA ALA A 76 3.45 0.88 8.70
C ALA A 76 3.32 1.71 9.98
N THR A 77 3.31 1.03 11.12
CA THR A 77 3.26 1.63 12.47
C THR A 77 4.61 2.17 12.94
N LYS A 78 5.68 1.88 12.20
CA LYS A 78 7.06 2.33 12.44
C LYS A 78 7.76 2.54 11.09
N PRO A 79 8.92 3.23 11.05
CA PRO A 79 9.78 3.22 9.87
C PRO A 79 10.14 1.78 9.48
N ILE A 80 9.97 1.44 8.20
CA ILE A 80 10.22 0.11 7.66
C ILE A 80 11.28 0.12 6.56
N LYS A 81 11.82 -1.06 6.24
CA LYS A 81 12.76 -1.31 5.14
C LYS A 81 12.16 -2.26 4.10
N ASP A 82 12.82 -2.36 2.95
CA ASP A 82 12.33 -3.16 1.82
C ASP A 82 12.13 -4.64 2.15
N HIS A 83 12.98 -5.22 3.01
CA HIS A 83 12.85 -6.63 3.41
C HIS A 83 11.60 -6.87 4.26
N GLU A 84 11.18 -5.91 5.10
CA GLU A 84 9.94 -6.03 5.87
C GLU A 84 8.70 -6.05 4.95
N VAL A 85 8.75 -5.37 3.81
CA VAL A 85 7.71 -5.50 2.77
C VAL A 85 7.74 -6.88 2.11
N ALA A 86 8.92 -7.45 1.87
CA ALA A 86 9.03 -8.80 1.33
C ALA A 86 8.45 -9.84 2.31
N ASP A 87 8.78 -9.73 3.60
CA ASP A 87 8.23 -10.59 4.65
C ASP A 87 6.70 -10.46 4.75
N PHE A 88 6.18 -9.23 4.66
CA PHE A 88 4.75 -8.95 4.57
C PHE A 88 4.09 -9.72 3.40
N LEU A 89 4.67 -9.63 2.20
CA LEU A 89 4.13 -10.30 1.01
C LEU A 89 4.18 -11.83 1.14
N VAL A 90 5.22 -12.38 1.76
CA VAL A 90 5.31 -13.82 2.04
C VAL A 90 4.21 -14.26 3.00
N GLN A 91 3.98 -13.53 4.10
CA GLN A 91 2.93 -13.90 5.05
C GLN A 91 1.53 -13.76 4.46
N LEU A 92 1.31 -12.70 3.69
CA LEU A 92 0.04 -12.44 3.04
C LEU A 92 -0.26 -13.47 1.94
N GLY A 93 0.73 -13.82 1.12
CA GLY A 93 0.59 -14.80 0.04
C GLY A 93 0.20 -16.20 0.51
N LYS A 94 0.37 -16.52 1.80
CA LYS A 94 -0.14 -17.77 2.40
C LYS A 94 -1.65 -17.80 2.57
N LYS A 95 -2.31 -16.63 2.57
CA LYS A 95 -3.74 -16.47 2.89
C LYS A 95 -4.56 -15.93 1.72
N TRP A 96 -3.94 -15.09 0.90
CA TRP A 96 -4.63 -14.33 -0.14
C TRP A 96 -3.95 -14.48 -1.48
N GLU A 97 -4.76 -14.65 -2.53
CA GLU A 97 -4.32 -14.44 -3.90
C GLU A 97 -4.23 -12.93 -4.17
N TRP A 98 -3.15 -12.50 -4.79
CA TRP A 98 -2.87 -11.08 -5.04
C TRP A 98 -2.22 -10.88 -6.40
N SER A 99 -2.48 -9.72 -7.01
CA SER A 99 -2.02 -9.41 -8.36
C SER A 99 -0.86 -8.41 -8.39
N ALA A 100 -0.83 -7.50 -7.41
CA ALA A 100 0.15 -6.42 -7.37
C ALA A 100 0.36 -5.91 -5.94
N ALA A 101 1.54 -5.32 -5.73
CA ALA A 101 1.87 -4.57 -4.53
C ALA A 101 2.60 -3.28 -4.95
N GLN A 102 2.21 -2.16 -4.34
CA GLN A 102 2.80 -0.86 -4.59
C GLN A 102 3.27 -0.25 -3.27
N LYS A 103 4.58 -0.03 -3.13
CA LYS A 103 5.16 0.64 -1.96
C LYS A 103 4.68 2.08 -1.86
N LEU A 104 4.43 2.52 -0.63
CA LEU A 104 4.00 3.88 -0.31
C LEU A 104 5.18 4.64 0.28
N TRP A 105 5.48 5.78 -0.32
CA TRP A 105 6.63 6.60 0.04
C TRP A 105 6.19 8.00 0.44
N ASN A 106 6.84 8.54 1.47
CA ASN A 106 6.82 9.96 1.76
C ASN A 106 8.10 10.62 1.23
N TYR A 107 7.97 11.83 0.71
CA TYR A 107 9.06 12.67 0.22
C TYR A 107 9.04 13.98 1.01
N ASP A 108 10.07 14.22 1.82
CA ASP A 108 10.16 15.38 2.72
C ASP A 108 8.92 15.52 3.63
N GLY A 109 8.36 14.39 4.07
CA GLY A 109 7.16 14.34 4.92
C GLY A 109 5.83 14.41 4.17
N GLU A 110 5.84 14.69 2.87
CA GLU A 110 4.64 14.70 2.04
C GLU A 110 4.35 13.32 1.45
N ALA A 111 3.07 12.94 1.44
CA ALA A 111 2.63 11.67 0.86
C ALA A 111 2.85 11.66 -0.66
N GLY A 112 3.68 10.73 -1.14
CA GLY A 112 3.89 10.48 -2.57
C GLY A 112 2.81 9.59 -3.20
N TYR A 113 1.62 9.55 -2.60
CA TYR A 113 0.52 8.66 -2.98
C TYR A 113 -0.82 9.37 -2.72
N SER A 114 -1.84 9.02 -3.52
CA SER A 114 -3.19 9.56 -3.34
C SER A 114 -3.94 8.87 -2.21
N LYS A 115 -4.97 9.55 -1.69
CA LYS A 115 -6.02 8.94 -0.87
C LYS A 115 -7.02 8.21 -1.77
N ALA A 116 -7.76 7.25 -1.24
CA ALA A 116 -8.96 6.77 -1.93
C ALA A 116 -10.08 7.81 -1.86
N TYR A 117 -10.91 7.81 -2.88
CA TYR A 117 -12.10 8.66 -2.98
C TYR A 117 -13.31 7.95 -2.34
#